data_AF-A0AAP0J2F2-F1
#
_entry.id   AF-A0AAP0J2F2-F1
#
_cell.length_a   1.000
_cell.length_b   1.000
_cell.length_c   1.000
_cell.angle_alpha   90.00
_cell.angle_beta   90.00
_cell.angle_gamma   90.00
#
_symmetry.space_group_name_H-M   'P 1'
#
loop_
_entity.id
_entity.type
_entity.pdbx_description
1 polymer ?
#
loop_
_entity_poly.entity_id
_entity_poly.type
_entity_poly.pdbx_seq_one_letter_code
_entity_poly.pdbx_strand_id
1 'polypeptide(L)'
;MWKSLTLRYTAENLVKYEAPRDTDHPELRQPLAFEVWQSISKLMKPGSKITMLTSGPLSNLAQIILKDKNASLLIESVFVVGGHISHGNNDKGNVFTVPSNKYAEFNMFLDHPWSHWRCSNSHYYEL
;
A
#
# COMPACT_ATOMS: atom_id res chain seq x y z
N MET A 1 -35.58 -10.70 -9.99
CA MET A 1 -34.65 -10.17 -11.00
C MET A 1 -34.07 -8.87 -10.43
N TRP A 2 -32.78 -8.91 -10.07
CA TRP A 2 -31.90 -7.85 -9.54
C TRP A 2 -32.30 -7.11 -8.25
N LYS A 3 -31.75 -7.54 -7.10
CA LYS A 3 -31.53 -6.67 -5.94
C LYS A 3 -30.07 -6.26 -5.92
N SER A 4 -29.81 -4.95 -6.03
CA SER A 4 -28.50 -4.34 -5.82
C SER A 4 -28.04 -4.61 -4.38
N LEU A 5 -27.01 -5.43 -4.21
CA LEU A 5 -26.28 -5.56 -2.95
C LEU A 5 -25.29 -4.40 -2.84
N THR A 6 -25.78 -3.24 -2.45
CA THR A 6 -24.92 -2.18 -1.93
C THR A 6 -24.61 -2.54 -0.48
N LEU A 7 -23.49 -3.24 -0.26
CA LEU A 7 -22.91 -3.45 1.08
C LEU A 7 -22.52 -2.08 1.65
N ARG A 8 -23.41 -1.50 2.46
CA ARG A 8 -23.11 -0.34 3.30
C ARG A 8 -22.25 -0.82 4.46
N TYR A 9 -20.93 -0.69 4.33
CA TYR A 9 -20.01 -0.83 5.46
C TYR A 9 -20.19 0.38 6.37
N THR A 10 -20.83 0.18 7.51
CA THR A 10 -20.93 1.16 8.60
C THR A 10 -19.55 1.39 9.18
N ALA A 11 -18.98 2.54 8.84
CA ALA A 11 -17.81 3.12 9.49
C ALA A 11 -18.26 3.78 10.80
N GLU A 12 -18.46 2.99 11.85
CA GLU A 12 -18.69 3.50 13.19
C GLU A 12 -17.70 2.84 14.15
N ASN A 13 -16.43 3.24 14.06
CA ASN A 13 -15.48 3.37 15.17
C ASN A 13 -14.10 3.80 14.63
N LEU A 14 -13.90 5.12 14.61
CA LEU A 14 -12.63 5.79 14.35
C LEU A 14 -11.61 5.46 15.46
N VAL A 15 -10.81 4.41 15.28
CA VAL A 15 -9.58 4.19 16.05
C VAL A 15 -8.38 4.68 15.25
N LYS A 16 -8.18 5.99 15.35
CA LYS A 16 -6.99 6.83 15.20
C LYS A 16 -5.82 6.49 14.25
N TYR A 17 -5.51 5.27 13.80
CA TYR A 17 -4.39 5.02 12.87
C TYR A 17 -4.45 3.76 11.98
N GLU A 18 -5.52 2.98 11.95
CA GLU A 18 -5.57 1.80 11.07
C GLU A 18 -6.94 1.60 10.42
N ALA A 19 -6.94 0.95 9.24
CA ALA A 19 -8.15 0.64 8.47
C ALA A 19 -9.20 -0.06 9.35
N PRO A 20 -10.51 0.15 9.12
CA PRO A 20 -11.59 -0.39 9.94
C PRO A 20 -11.38 -1.88 10.21
N ARG A 21 -11.13 -2.22 11.48
CA ARG A 21 -10.95 -3.60 11.90
C ARG A 21 -12.32 -4.16 12.21
N ASP A 22 -12.72 -5.20 11.50
CA ASP A 22 -13.82 -6.04 11.94
C ASP A 22 -13.43 -6.60 13.31
N THR A 23 -14.09 -6.10 14.35
CA THR A 23 -13.74 -6.38 15.76
C THR A 23 -14.59 -7.55 16.29
N ASP A 24 -15.62 -7.94 15.56
CA ASP A 24 -16.62 -8.91 16.00
C ASP A 24 -16.22 -10.34 15.60
N HIS A 25 -15.49 -10.51 14.48
CA HIS A 25 -14.97 -11.80 13.99
C HIS A 25 -13.51 -11.72 13.53
N PRO A 26 -12.54 -11.65 14.47
CA PRO A 26 -11.13 -11.46 14.13
C PRO A 26 -10.53 -12.60 13.28
N GLU A 27 -11.11 -13.80 13.32
CA GLU A 27 -10.71 -14.97 12.54
C GLU A 27 -10.97 -14.84 11.03
N LEU A 28 -11.91 -13.97 10.62
CA LEU A 28 -12.25 -13.75 9.21
C LEU A 28 -11.45 -12.59 8.59
N ARG A 29 -10.63 -11.90 9.39
CA ARG A 29 -9.88 -10.73 8.92
C ARG A 29 -8.76 -11.15 7.98
N GLN A 30 -8.61 -10.40 6.89
CA GLN A 30 -7.41 -10.50 6.05
C GLN A 30 -6.16 -10.12 6.85
N PRO A 31 -5.10 -10.95 6.84
CA PRO A 31 -3.89 -10.66 7.58
C PRO A 31 -3.16 -9.45 7.00
N LEU A 32 -2.48 -8.70 7.86
CA LEU A 32 -1.62 -7.59 7.44
C LEU A 32 -0.40 -8.14 6.73
N ALA A 33 0.14 -7.36 5.79
CA ALA A 33 1.37 -7.73 5.07
C ALA A 33 2.52 -8.08 6.03
N PHE A 34 2.63 -7.37 7.16
CA PHE A 34 3.64 -7.66 8.18
C PHE A 34 3.39 -8.98 8.94
N GLU A 35 2.14 -9.35 9.19
CA GLU A 35 1.81 -10.63 9.82
C GLU A 35 2.12 -11.80 8.88
N VAL A 36 1.82 -11.64 7.58
CA VAL A 36 2.19 -12.60 6.55
C VAL A 36 3.72 -12.73 6.47
N TRP A 37 4.45 -11.61 6.47
CA TRP A 37 5.91 -11.59 6.51
C TRP A 37 6.47 -12.38 7.70
N GLN A 38 5.95 -12.15 8.91
CA GLN A 38 6.38 -12.86 10.11
C GLN A 38 6.07 -14.37 10.06
N SER A 39 4.94 -14.75 9.46
CA SER A 39 4.59 -16.16 9.30
C SER A 39 5.56 -16.86 8.35
N ILE A 40 5.83 -16.24 7.20
CA ILE A 40 6.75 -16.79 6.19
C ILE A 40 8.17 -16.87 6.75
N SER A 41 8.67 -15.81 7.38
CA SER A 41 10.04 -15.78 7.90
C SER A 41 10.30 -16.82 8.99
N LYS A 42 9.29 -17.17 9.80
CA LYS A 42 9.37 -18.25 10.80
C LYS A 42 9.37 -19.65 10.20
N LEU A 43 8.66 -19.85 9.09
CA LEU A 43 8.53 -21.16 8.44
C LEU A 43 9.74 -21.51 7.55
N MET A 44 10.59 -20.53 7.25
CA MET A 44 11.74 -20.72 6.38
C MET A 44 12.89 -21.47 7.06
N LYS A 45 13.61 -22.25 6.26
CA LYS A 45 14.84 -22.91 6.71
C LYS A 45 15.95 -21.87 6.88
N PRO A 46 16.88 -22.07 7.83
CA PRO A 46 18.05 -21.21 7.95
C PRO A 46 18.82 -21.12 6.62
N GLY A 47 19.16 -19.90 6.20
CA GLY A 47 19.90 -19.64 4.96
C GLY A 47 19.03 -19.43 3.71
N SER A 48 17.73 -19.71 3.77
CA SER A 48 16.80 -19.37 2.68
C SER A 48 16.60 -17.85 2.55
N LYS A 49 16.37 -17.40 1.32
CA LYS A 49 16.15 -15.98 0.97
C LYS A 49 14.78 -15.76 0.35
N ILE A 50 14.29 -14.52 0.42
CA ILE A 50 12.99 -14.11 -0.13
C ILE A 50 13.22 -13.12 -1.26
N THR A 51 12.57 -13.36 -2.40
CA THR A 51 12.43 -12.37 -3.46
C THR A 51 11.03 -11.78 -3.41
N MET A 52 10.93 -10.45 -3.43
CA MET A 52 9.66 -9.72 -3.34
C MET A 52 9.31 -9.06 -4.67
N LEU A 53 8.02 -9.05 -5.00
CA LEU A 53 7.45 -8.30 -6.12
C LEU A 53 6.36 -7.39 -5.58
N THR A 54 6.42 -6.09 -5.87
CA THR A 54 5.38 -5.12 -5.52
C THR A 54 4.82 -4.47 -6.78
N SER A 55 3.50 -4.54 -6.94
CA SER A 55 2.75 -3.91 -8.03
C SER A 55 1.85 -2.77 -7.58
N GLY A 56 1.93 -2.40 -6.29
CA GLY A 56 1.18 -1.31 -5.70
C GLY A 56 2.09 -0.36 -4.92
N PRO A 57 1.50 0.54 -4.10
CA PRO A 57 2.27 1.44 -3.25
C PRO A 57 3.24 0.67 -2.36
N LEU A 58 4.42 1.25 -2.11
CA LEU A 58 5.51 0.58 -1.42
C LEU A 58 5.35 0.58 0.11
N SER A 59 4.25 1.13 0.65
CA SER A 59 4.02 1.29 2.08
C SER A 59 4.13 -0.02 2.87
N ASN A 60 3.63 -1.12 2.31
CA ASN A 60 3.72 -2.44 2.96
C ASN A 60 5.16 -2.94 3.07
N LEU A 61 5.95 -2.76 2.00
CA LEU A 61 7.37 -3.11 1.98
C LEU A 61 8.14 -2.22 2.97
N ALA A 62 7.87 -0.91 2.97
CA ALA A 62 8.47 0.02 3.91
C ALA A 62 8.17 -0.37 5.36
N GLN A 63 6.92 -0.72 5.68
CA GLN A 63 6.55 -1.18 7.02
C GLN A 63 7.30 -2.44 7.45
N ILE A 64 7.49 -3.41 6.53
CA ILE A 64 8.25 -4.63 6.82
C ILE A 64 9.69 -4.30 7.16
N ILE A 65 10.36 -3.51 6.31
CA ILE A 65 11.77 -3.14 6.50
C ILE A 65 11.97 -2.31 7.77
N LEU A 66 11.03 -1.41 8.09
CA LEU A 66 11.11 -0.57 9.29
C LEU A 66 10.86 -1.35 10.59
N LYS A 67 9.91 -2.30 10.58
CA LYS A 67 9.53 -3.07 11.78
C LYS A 67 10.45 -4.27 12.03
N ASP A 68 10.97 -4.90 10.99
CA ASP A 68 11.88 -6.04 11.09
C ASP A 68 13.30 -5.67 10.61
N LYS A 69 14.19 -5.46 11.59
CA LYS A 69 15.59 -5.11 11.33
C LYS A 69 16.36 -6.20 10.57
N ASN A 70 15.91 -7.45 10.61
CA ASN A 70 16.55 -8.56 9.91
C ASN A 70 15.99 -8.76 8.51
N ALA A 71 14.96 -8.00 8.11
CA ALA A 71 14.34 -8.14 6.79
C ALA A 71 15.34 -7.94 5.65
N SER A 72 16.25 -6.97 5.78
CA SER A 72 17.29 -6.72 4.77
C SER A 72 18.26 -7.90 4.58
N LEU A 73 18.43 -8.75 5.59
CA LEU A 73 19.26 -9.97 5.50
C LEU A 73 18.50 -11.13 4.85
N LEU A 74 17.18 -11.16 4.98
CA LEU A 74 16.33 -12.22 4.42
C LEU A 74 15.92 -11.93 2.98
N ILE A 75 15.77 -10.65 2.63
CA ILE A 75 15.41 -10.22 1.28
C ILE A 75 16.65 -10.31 0.38
N GLU A 76 16.53 -11.06 -0.71
CA GLU A 76 17.56 -11.16 -1.74
C GLU A 76 17.35 -10.13 -2.86
N SER A 77 16.11 -9.92 -3.28
CA SER A 77 15.78 -9.02 -4.39
C SER A 77 14.38 -8.46 -4.25
N VAL A 78 14.21 -7.22 -4.68
CA VAL A 78 12.92 -6.53 -4.72
C VAL A 78 12.67 -6.04 -6.13
N PHE A 79 11.59 -6.53 -6.74
CA PHE A 79 11.10 -6.08 -8.03
C PHE A 79 9.93 -5.13 -7.80
N VAL A 80 10.07 -3.91 -8.30
CA VAL A 80 9.06 -2.85 -8.16
C VAL A 80 8.47 -2.57 -9.52
N VAL A 81 7.15 -2.74 -9.64
CA VAL A 81 6.40 -2.31 -10.83
C VAL A 81 5.88 -0.91 -10.54
N GLY A 82 6.60 0.07 -11.04
CA GLY A 82 6.30 1.48 -10.81
C GLY A 82 7.54 2.34 -10.99
N GLY A 83 7.38 3.64 -10.80
CA GLY A 83 8.39 4.63 -11.14
C GLY A 83 8.40 5.03 -12.62
N HIS A 84 9.05 6.15 -12.89
CA HIS A 84 9.13 6.75 -14.21
C HIS A 84 10.54 7.28 -14.42
N ILE A 85 11.23 6.77 -15.45
CA ILE A 85 12.56 7.25 -15.86
C ILE A 85 12.36 8.07 -17.13
N SER A 86 12.61 9.38 -17.04
CA SER A 86 12.52 10.27 -18.19
C SER A 86 13.73 10.06 -19.12
N HIS A 87 13.45 9.85 -20.39
CA HIS A 87 14.41 9.74 -21.49
C HIS A 87 14.34 10.97 -22.42
N GLY A 88 13.49 11.95 -22.11
CA GLY A 88 13.41 13.22 -22.82
C GLY A 88 12.50 14.25 -22.14
N ASN A 89 12.57 15.51 -22.60
CA ASN A 89 11.90 16.66 -21.98
C ASN A 89 10.36 16.60 -21.97
N ASN A 90 9.76 15.65 -22.71
CA ASN A 90 8.31 15.52 -22.85
C ASN A 90 7.73 14.31 -22.11
N ASP A 91 8.55 13.49 -21.45
CA ASP A 91 8.06 12.34 -20.71
C ASP A 91 7.22 12.79 -19.51
N LYS A 92 6.04 12.17 -19.38
CA LYS A 92 5.07 12.47 -18.32
C LYS A 92 4.76 11.19 -17.57
N GLY A 93 4.38 11.38 -16.31
CA GLY A 93 3.87 10.33 -15.45
C GLY A 93 2.44 9.91 -15.80
N ASN A 94 1.91 8.95 -15.06
CA ASN A 94 0.58 8.37 -15.25
C ASN A 94 -0.42 8.74 -14.13
N VAL A 95 -0.13 9.78 -13.34
CA VAL A 95 -1.10 10.31 -12.37
C VAL A 95 -2.17 11.12 -13.10
N PHE A 96 -3.39 10.57 -13.15
CA PHE A 96 -4.54 11.17 -13.85
C PHE A 96 -5.51 11.88 -12.89
N THR A 97 -5.38 11.66 -11.59
CA THR A 97 -6.32 12.17 -10.58
C THR A 97 -6.00 13.58 -10.09
N VAL A 98 -4.76 14.06 -10.28
CA VAL A 98 -4.33 15.40 -9.83
C VAL A 98 -3.45 16.08 -10.88
N PRO A 99 -3.77 17.33 -11.29
CA PRO A 99 -3.00 18.03 -12.32
C PRO A 99 -1.64 18.56 -11.80
N SER A 100 -1.41 18.54 -10.48
CA SER A 100 -0.24 19.14 -9.85
C SER A 100 1.03 18.27 -9.89
N ASN A 101 0.97 17.03 -10.39
CA ASN A 101 2.14 16.15 -10.46
C ASN A 101 2.25 15.43 -11.81
N LYS A 102 2.61 16.21 -12.84
CA LYS A 102 2.70 15.79 -14.24
C LYS A 102 3.73 14.69 -14.53
N TYR A 103 4.72 14.50 -13.66
CA TYR A 103 5.87 13.62 -13.91
C TYR A 103 5.88 12.38 -12.99
N ALA A 104 4.99 12.30 -12.00
CA ALA A 104 4.98 11.17 -11.07
C ALA A 104 4.32 9.93 -11.64
N GLU A 105 4.85 8.77 -11.24
CA GLU A 105 4.19 7.49 -11.42
C GLU A 105 3.20 7.24 -10.28
N PHE A 106 2.08 6.58 -10.59
CA PHE A 106 0.92 6.42 -9.72
C PHE A 106 1.24 5.68 -8.41
N ASN A 107 1.93 4.54 -8.45
CA ASN A 107 2.29 3.78 -7.26
C ASN A 107 3.24 4.59 -6.34
N MET A 108 4.18 5.32 -6.93
CA MET A 108 5.07 6.23 -6.17
C MET A 108 4.32 7.43 -5.60
N PHE A 109 3.34 7.96 -6.33
CA PHE A 109 2.54 9.10 -5.90
C PHE A 109 1.65 8.76 -4.70
N LEU A 110 1.07 7.56 -4.70
CA LEU A 110 0.18 7.09 -3.63
C LEU A 110 0.91 6.92 -2.29
N ASP A 111 2.20 6.62 -2.30
CA ASP A 111 3.01 6.42 -1.09
C ASP A 111 3.59 7.73 -0.53
N HIS A 112 3.31 8.87 -1.16
CA HIS A 112 3.77 10.16 -0.67
C HIS A 112 3.04 10.51 0.65
N PRO A 113 3.72 10.99 1.71
CA PRO A 113 3.10 11.26 3.01
C PRO A 113 1.92 12.26 2.99
N TRP A 114 1.74 12.98 1.88
CA TRP A 114 0.64 13.92 1.66
C TRP A 114 -0.61 13.29 1.01
N SER A 115 -0.55 12.06 0.48
CA SER A 115 -1.70 11.34 -0.08
C SER A 115 -2.75 11.08 1.01
N HIS A 116 -2.30 10.71 2.21
CA HIS A 116 -3.15 10.52 3.39
C HIS A 116 -3.88 11.82 3.79
N TRP A 117 -3.20 12.98 3.75
CA TRP A 117 -3.81 14.27 4.08
C TRP A 117 -4.83 14.72 3.01
N ARG A 118 -4.56 14.47 1.72
CA ARG A 118 -5.51 14.78 0.64
C ARG A 118 -6.73 13.87 0.66
N CYS A 119 -6.58 12.57 0.90
CA CYS A 119 -7.73 11.67 1.03
C CYS A 119 -8.63 12.04 2.22
N SER A 120 -8.05 12.49 3.35
CA SER A 120 -8.81 12.94 4.52
C SER A 120 -9.52 14.29 4.32
N ASN A 121 -9.10 15.11 3.36
CA ASN A 121 -9.66 16.44 3.08
C ASN A 121 -10.44 16.50 1.76
N SER A 122 -10.99 15.39 1.30
CA SER A 122 -11.79 15.32 0.05
C SER A 122 -13.17 16.03 0.15
N HIS A 123 -13.40 16.85 1.16
CA HIS A 123 -14.50 17.81 1.17
C HIS A 123 -13.95 19.19 0.75
N TYR A 124 -14.40 19.64 -0.43
CA TYR A 124 -14.19 20.96 -1.05
C TYR A 124 -12.81 21.16 -1.77
N TYR A 125 -12.68 21.65 -3.00
CA TYR A 125 -13.57 22.33 -3.95
C TYR A 125 -13.25 21.86 -5.38
N GLU A 126 -14.28 21.69 -6.21
CA GLU A 126 -14.17 21.71 -7.67
C GLU A 126 -13.92 23.16 -8.14
N LEU A 127 -13.03 23.33 -9.11
CA LEU A 127 -13.11 24.40 -10.11
C LEU A 127 -13.21 23.72 -11.47
#